data_AF-X6F225-F1
#
_entry.id   AF-X6F225-F1
#
_cell.length_a   1.000
_cell.length_b   1.000
_cell.length_c   1.000
_cell.angle_alpha   90.00
_cell.angle_beta   90.00
_cell.angle_gamma   90.00
#
_symmetry.space_group_name_H-M   'P 1'
#
loop_
_entity.id
_entity.type
_entity.pdbx_description
1 polymer ?
#
loop_
_entity_poly.entity_id
_entity_poly.type
_entity_poly.pdbx_seq_one_letter_code
_entity_poly.pdbx_strand_id
1 'polypeptide(L)'
;MAFEASFSFSIRDAIDEDYVPLGSEEMYTEEEITFEAVITVARSMDEGIDVAEADVALRPVTVKFGTVEPFGCSRNRALSARLW
;
A
#
# COMPACT_ATOMS: atom_id res chain seq x y z
N MET A 1 3.36 2.62 9.88
CA MET A 1 2.46 1.44 9.89
C MET A 1 3.21 0.31 9.20
N ALA A 2 3.02 -0.94 9.63
CA ALA A 2 3.68 -2.09 9.02
C ALA A 2 2.80 -2.71 7.94
N PHE A 3 3.40 -3.03 6.79
CA PHE A 3 2.77 -3.70 5.67
C PHE A 3 3.51 -4.99 5.35
N GLU A 4 2.74 -6.04 5.10
CA GLU A 4 3.24 -7.35 4.68
C GLU A 4 2.62 -7.70 3.33
N ALA A 5 3.44 -8.19 2.40
CA ALA A 5 2.97 -8.68 1.11
C ALA A 5 3.72 -9.97 0.75
N SER A 6 2.98 -10.90 0.15
CA SER A 6 3.53 -12.13 -0.42
C SER A 6 3.42 -12.07 -1.94
N PHE A 7 4.54 -12.27 -2.62
CA PHE A 7 4.63 -12.30 -4.08
C PHE A 7 4.95 -13.72 -4.53
N SER A 8 4.20 -14.23 -5.50
CA SER A 8 4.46 -15.53 -6.13
C SER A 8 4.80 -15.33 -7.61
N PHE A 9 5.85 -16.03 -8.06
CA PHE A 9 6.36 -15.91 -9.43
C PHE A 9 6.15 -17.23 -10.16
N SER A 10 5.70 -17.14 -11.42
CA SER A 10 5.54 -18.30 -12.30
C SER A 10 5.88 -17.93 -13.74
N ILE A 11 6.32 -18.92 -14.52
CA ILE A 11 6.49 -18.81 -15.98
C ILE A 11 5.41 -19.65 -16.63
N ARG A 12 4.83 -19.14 -17.70
CA ARG A 12 3.97 -19.93 -18.57
C ARG A 12 4.84 -20.74 -19.54
N ASP A 13 4.79 -22.05 -19.47
CA ASP A 13 5.39 -22.92 -20.48
C ASP A 13 4.61 -22.76 -21.80
N ALA A 14 5.34 -22.70 -22.91
CA ALA A 14 4.75 -22.56 -24.24
C ALA A 14 4.32 -23.90 -24.85
N ILE A 15 4.74 -25.04 -24.26
CA ILE A 15 4.45 -26.38 -24.80
C ILE A 15 3.09 -26.88 -24.36
N ASP A 16 2.79 -26.85 -23.06
CA ASP A 16 1.53 -27.31 -22.47
C ASP A 16 0.67 -26.17 -21.90
N GLU A 17 1.13 -24.92 -22.02
CA GLU A 17 0.46 -23.71 -21.55
C GLU A 17 0.27 -23.59 -20.02
N ASP A 18 0.93 -24.46 -19.25
CA ASP A 18 0.84 -24.46 -17.79
C ASP A 18 1.79 -23.45 -17.14
N TYR A 19 1.45 -23.05 -15.90
CA TYR A 19 2.29 -22.16 -15.10
C TYR A 19 3.21 -22.96 -14.19
N VAL A 20 4.52 -22.88 -14.44
CA VAL A 20 5.54 -23.48 -13.58
C VAL A 20 5.94 -22.47 -12.49
N PRO A 21 5.80 -22.82 -11.20
CA PRO A 21 6.17 -21.93 -10.10
C PRO A 21 7.70 -21.77 -10.03
N LEU A 22 8.13 -20.54 -9.80
CA LEU A 22 9.54 -20.16 -9.68
C LEU A 22 9.97 -19.84 -8.25
N GLY A 23 8.99 -19.78 -7.34
CA GLY A 23 9.18 -19.41 -5.96
C GLY A 23 8.25 -18.28 -5.54
N SER A 24 8.43 -17.88 -4.29
CA SER A 24 7.70 -16.80 -3.66
C SER A 24 8.61 -16.03 -2.73
N GLU A 25 8.26 -14.77 -2.51
CA GLU A 25 8.98 -13.89 -1.59
C GLU A 25 7.97 -13.17 -0.71
N GLU A 26 8.27 -13.14 0.59
CA GLU A 26 7.52 -12.37 1.57
C GLU A 26 8.32 -11.12 1.91
N MET A 27 7.65 -9.97 1.90
CA MET A 27 8.29 -8.71 2.18
C MET A 27 7.53 -7.91 3.22
N TYR A 28 8.30 -7.33 4.12
CA TYR A 28 7.84 -6.46 5.19
C TYR A 28 8.39 -5.06 4.96
N THR A 29 7.53 -4.05 5.04
CA THR A 29 7.93 -2.64 4.95
C THR A 29 7.18 -1.79 5.96
N GLU A 30 7.80 -0.71 6.40
CA GLU A 30 7.20 0.27 7.29
C GLU A 30 7.13 1.61 6.56
N GLU A 31 5.92 2.17 6.48
CA GLU A 31 5.67 3.46 5.82
C GLU A 31 4.86 4.38 6.75
N GLU A 32 5.20 5.66 6.72
CA GLU A 32 4.43 6.70 7.38
C GLU A 32 3.31 7.18 6.45
N ILE A 33 2.06 6.98 6.88
CA ILE A 33 0.90 7.45 6.12
C ILE A 33 0.45 8.77 6.73
N THR A 34 0.49 9.83 5.93
CA THR A 34 -0.09 11.12 6.29
C THR A 34 -1.53 11.20 5.80
N PHE A 35 -2.47 11.45 6.72
CA PHE A 35 -3.84 11.80 6.39
C PHE A 35 -4.16 13.22 6.87
N GLU A 36 -5.01 13.91 6.14
CA GLU A 36 -5.50 15.23 6.51
C GLU A 36 -6.81 15.05 7.29
N ALA A 37 -6.85 15.57 8.52
CA ALA A 37 -8.06 15.63 9.33
C ALA A 37 -8.54 17.08 9.41
N VAL A 38 -9.83 17.31 9.12
CA VAL A 38 -10.50 18.60 9.25
C VAL A 38 -11.37 18.52 10.50
N ILE A 39 -11.03 19.32 11.52
CA ILE A 39 -11.80 19.38 12.77
C ILE A 39 -12.58 20.69 12.78
N THR A 40 -13.89 20.59 12.71
CA THR A 40 -14.82 21.71 12.87
C THR A 40 -15.16 21.85 14.35
N VAL A 41 -14.87 23.01 14.91
CA VAL A 41 -15.07 23.30 16.32
C VAL A 41 -16.11 24.41 16.45
N ALA A 42 -17.19 24.13 17.17
CA ALA A 42 -18.20 25.13 17.49
C ALA A 42 -17.87 25.75 18.85
N ARG A 43 -17.72 27.07 18.91
CA ARG A 43 -17.68 27.80 20.18
C ARG A 43 -19.05 28.39 20.47
N SER A 44 -19.61 28.06 21.63
CA SER A 44 -20.68 28.85 22.22
C SER A 44 -20.06 29.94 23.09
N MET A 45 -20.63 31.16 23.11
CA MET A 45 -20.07 32.28 23.89
C MET A 45 -20.11 32.04 25.41
N ASP A 46 -20.94 31.09 25.88
CA ASP A 46 -21.22 30.87 27.30
C ASP A 46 -20.62 29.57 27.89
N GLU A 47 -20.26 28.56 27.08
CA GLU A 47 -19.97 27.19 27.61
C GLU A 47 -18.63 26.56 27.18
N GLY A 48 -17.77 27.27 26.46
CA GLY A 48 -16.45 26.77 26.07
C GLY A 48 -16.42 26.13 24.68
N ILE A 49 -15.31 25.44 24.38
CA ILE A 49 -15.01 24.88 23.06
C ILE A 49 -15.59 23.47 23.00
N ASP A 50 -16.55 23.24 22.10
CA ASP A 50 -17.10 21.91 21.82
C ASP A 50 -16.69 21.47 20.41
N VAL A 51 -16.14 20.27 20.28
CA VAL A 51 -15.76 19.71 18.98
C VAL A 51 -17.06 19.29 18.28
N ALA A 52 -17.43 20.00 17.20
CA ALA A 52 -18.69 19.78 16.53
C ALA A 52 -18.64 18.62 15.55
N GLU A 53 -17.53 18.48 14.81
CA GLU A 53 -17.37 17.47 13.77
C GLU A 53 -15.90 17.26 13.44
N ALA A 54 -15.49 16.03 13.14
CA ALA A 54 -14.15 15.69 12.68
C ALA A 54 -14.23 14.80 11.44
N ASP A 55 -13.79 15.33 10.31
CA ASP A 55 -13.73 14.62 9.04
C ASP A 55 -12.29 14.20 8.76
N VAL A 56 -12.10 12.94 8.38
CA VAL A 56 -10.81 12.41 7.93
C VAL A 56 -10.88 12.21 6.42
N ALA A 57 -10.03 12.91 5.67
CA ALA A 57 -9.92 12.72 4.24
C ALA A 57 -9.13 11.44 3.96
N LEU A 58 -9.85 10.33 3.72
CA LEU A 58 -9.25 9.08 3.25
C LEU A 58 -8.68 9.30 1.83
N ARG A 59 -7.35 9.22 1.71
CA ARG A 59 -6.67 9.25 0.42
C ARG A 59 -6.11 7.85 0.12
N PRO A 60 -6.14 7.40 -1.15
CA PRO A 60 -5.52 6.15 -1.53
C PRO A 60 -4.04 6.15 -1.18
N VAL A 61 -3.58 5.08 -0.54
CA VAL A 61 -2.18 4.93 -0.15
C VAL A 61 -1.49 3.97 -1.11
N THR A 62 -0.30 4.33 -1.57
CA THR A 62 0.55 3.44 -2.37
C THR A 62 1.73 3.00 -1.54
N VAL A 63 1.85 1.71 -1.27
CA VAL A 63 2.97 1.12 -0.53
C VAL A 63 3.95 0.53 -1.54
N LYS A 64 5.23 0.89 -1.43
CA LYS A 64 6.30 0.39 -2.30
C LYS A 64 7.06 -0.73 -1.60
N PHE A 65 7.06 -1.90 -2.22
CA PHE A 65 7.80 -3.09 -1.77
C PHE A 65 9.09 -3.28 -2.60
N GLY A 66 9.65 -2.20 -3.15
CA GLY A 66 10.89 -2.30 -3.93
C GLY A 66 10.73 -2.85 -5.35
N THR A 67 11.72 -3.58 -5.83
CA THR A 67 11.82 -4.06 -7.21
C THR A 67 12.33 -5.50 -7.27
N VAL A 68 11.78 -6.29 -8.19
CA VAL A 68 12.27 -7.64 -8.48
C VAL A 68 13.06 -7.63 -9.78
N GLU A 69 14.16 -8.38 -9.79
CA GLU A 69 14.97 -8.69 -10.98
C GLU A 69 14.66 -10.11 -11.46
N PRO A 70 13.64 -10.29 -12.31
CA PRO A 70 13.35 -11.59 -12.87
C PRO A 70 14.44 -11.94 -13.91
N PHE A 71 15.31 -12.88 -13.54
CA PHE A 71 16.24 -13.57 -14.45
C PHE A 71 17.36 -12.73 -15.07
N GLY A 72 18.10 -11.92 -14.31
CA GLY A 72 19.40 -11.33 -14.73
C GLY A 72 19.39 -10.51 -16.03
N CYS A 73 18.23 -10.31 -16.64
CA CYS A 73 17.97 -9.51 -17.81
C CYS A 73 17.52 -8.16 -17.28
N SER A 74 18.11 -7.08 -17.77
CA SER A 74 18.11 -5.71 -17.21
C SER A 74 16.75 -4.99 -17.10
N ARG A 75 15.62 -5.70 -17.04
CA ARG A 75 14.27 -5.16 -16.84
C ARG A 75 13.78 -5.43 -15.41
N ASN A 76 13.96 -4.43 -14.56
CA ASN A 76 13.46 -4.44 -13.20
C ASN A 76 11.97 -4.10 -13.20
N ARG A 77 11.16 -4.83 -12.43
CA ARG A 77 9.74 -4.48 -12.20
C ARG A 77 9.57 -3.96 -10.79
N ALA A 78 8.89 -2.82 -10.66
CA ALA A 78 8.49 -2.27 -9.37
C ALA A 78 7.34 -3.09 -8.77
N LEU A 79 7.45 -3.39 -7.48
CA LEU A 79 6.39 -3.96 -6.66
C LEU A 79 5.74 -2.85 -5.85
N SER A 80 4.46 -2.62 -6.10
CA SER A 80 3.67 -1.64 -5.35
C SER A 80 2.24 -2.13 -5.21
N ALA A 81 1.65 -1.95 -4.02
CA ALA A 81 0.23 -2.17 -3.80
C ALA A 81 -0.46 -0.82 -3.57
N ARG A 82 -1.66 -0.67 -4.14
CA ARG A 82 -2.54 0.48 -3.90
C ARG A 82 -3.68 0.05 -2.98
N LEU A 83 -3.76 0.68 -1.83
CA LEU A 83 -4.77 0.47 -0.79
C LEU A 83 -5.80 1.61 -0.85
N TRP A 84 -7.07 1.30 -0.59
CA TRP A 84 -8.21 2.22 -0.69
C TRP A 84 -8.56 2.82 0.66
#